data_AF-A0A4P7NWH8-F1
#
_entry.id   AF-A0A4P7NWH8-F1
#
_cell.length_a   1.000
_cell.length_b   1.000
_cell.length_c   1.000
_cell.angle_alpha   90.00
_cell.angle_beta   90.00
_cell.angle_gamma   90.00
#
_symmetry.space_group_name_H-M   'P 1'
#
loop_
_entity.id
_entity.type
_entity.pdbx_description
1 polymer ?
#
loop_
_entity_poly.entity_id
_entity_poly.type
_entity_poly.pdbx_seq_one_letter_code
_entity_poly.pdbx_strand_id
1 'polypeptide(L)'
;MPEPSTTEIERQIAENKLMDIELPTAPGIDWLAWLQILGALLLTVAVILIIAALMAHFWQRVRLNIRLKKAQKQLKQISQVSDLRRTATQSYQWFQVALKQALLTEHDHMRLQIKIDQACFSKEPVSRETLEDILSDFENALMVTQPTLNTMLKQVFTQGLNLIKQLFSVLKREKP
;
A
#
# COMPACT_ATOMS: atom_id res chain seq x y z
N MET A 1 3.47 36.10 -79.26
CA MET A 1 4.03 35.67 -77.97
C MET A 1 4.91 34.46 -78.26
N PRO A 2 6.24 34.56 -78.12
CA PRO A 2 7.12 33.42 -78.31
C PRO A 2 7.03 32.48 -77.10
N GLU A 3 6.83 31.18 -77.35
CA GLU A 3 6.82 30.14 -76.32
C GLU A 3 8.22 30.00 -75.68
N PRO A 4 8.31 29.75 -74.36
CA PRO A 4 9.59 29.61 -73.69
C PRO A 4 10.36 28.39 -74.22
N SER A 5 11.65 28.58 -74.48
CA SER A 5 12.53 27.55 -75.01
C SER A 5 12.65 26.35 -74.05
N THR A 6 12.70 25.14 -74.58
CA THR A 6 12.86 23.88 -73.82
C THR A 6 14.06 23.90 -72.87
N THR A 7 15.12 24.63 -73.25
CA THR A 7 16.31 24.88 -72.43
C THR A 7 16.03 25.68 -71.15
N GLU A 8 15.04 26.56 -71.16
CA GLU A 8 14.66 27.38 -70.01
C GLU A 8 13.83 26.57 -69.01
N ILE A 9 13.00 25.65 -69.54
CA ILE A 9 12.24 24.67 -68.75
C ILE A 9 13.21 23.70 -68.06
N GLU A 10 14.22 23.19 -68.77
CA GLU A 10 15.25 22.32 -68.18
C GLU A 10 16.08 23.02 -67.11
N ARG A 11 16.38 24.32 -67.30
CA ARG A 11 17.09 25.12 -66.30
C ARG A 11 16.25 25.36 -65.05
N GLN A 12 14.97 25.65 -65.20
CA GLN A 12 14.04 25.81 -64.07
C GLN A 12 13.81 24.49 -63.32
N ILE A 13 13.78 23.34 -64.02
CA ILE A 13 13.69 22.02 -63.40
C ILE A 13 15.00 21.67 -62.68
N ALA A 14 16.16 22.03 -63.24
CA ALA A 14 17.45 21.81 -62.61
C ALA A 14 17.64 22.71 -61.37
N GLU A 15 17.22 23.98 -61.44
CA GLU A 15 17.26 24.92 -60.32
C GLU A 15 16.29 24.53 -59.19
N ASN A 16 15.05 24.11 -59.52
CA ASN A 16 14.11 23.57 -58.53
C ASN A 16 14.51 22.21 -57.94
N LYS A 17 15.42 21.47 -58.58
CA LYS A 17 15.93 20.19 -58.08
C LYS A 17 17.17 20.35 -57.20
N LEU A 18 17.79 21.54 -57.21
CA LEU A 18 18.93 21.91 -56.37
C LEU A 18 18.51 22.67 -55.10
N MET A 19 17.30 23.24 -55.08
CA MET A 19 16.64 23.69 -53.86
C MET A 19 15.79 22.53 -53.31
N ASP A 20 15.86 22.32 -52.00
CA ASP A 20 14.87 21.55 -51.23
C ASP A 20 14.93 20.02 -51.33
N ILE A 21 16.12 19.44 -51.20
CA ILE A 21 16.24 18.20 -50.44
C ILE A 21 16.70 18.59 -49.03
N GLU A 22 15.75 19.04 -48.20
CA GLU A 22 15.97 19.03 -46.75
C GLU A 22 16.26 17.58 -46.36
N LEU A 23 17.51 17.27 -46.00
CA LEU A 23 17.82 15.99 -45.38
C LEU A 23 16.89 15.90 -44.16
N PRO A 24 16.10 14.81 -44.01
CA PRO A 24 15.33 14.63 -42.79
C PRO A 24 16.32 14.71 -41.64
N THR A 25 16.13 15.70 -40.77
CA THR A 25 16.95 15.88 -39.57
C THR A 25 16.98 14.53 -38.87
N ALA A 26 18.17 13.92 -38.81
CA ALA A 26 18.34 12.63 -38.14
C ALA A 26 17.73 12.78 -36.75
N PRO A 27 16.85 11.87 -36.31
CA PRO A 27 16.10 12.05 -35.08
C PRO A 27 17.10 12.24 -33.93
N GLY A 28 17.21 13.47 -33.45
CA GLY A 28 18.01 13.79 -32.29
C GLY A 28 17.50 12.97 -31.11
N ILE A 29 18.38 12.55 -30.22
CA ILE A 29 17.97 11.85 -29.01
C ILE A 29 17.10 12.81 -28.20
N ASP A 30 15.80 12.51 -28.16
CA ASP A 30 14.83 13.29 -27.40
C ASP A 30 14.95 12.94 -25.91
N TRP A 31 15.88 13.63 -25.24
CA TRP A 31 16.12 13.50 -23.81
C TRP A 31 14.88 13.80 -22.97
N LEU A 32 13.98 14.66 -23.46
CA LEU A 32 12.75 14.99 -22.77
C LEU A 32 11.78 13.81 -22.81
N ALA A 33 11.63 13.15 -23.95
CA ALA A 33 10.83 11.94 -24.07
C ALA A 33 11.37 10.83 -23.15
N TRP A 34 12.69 10.62 -23.07
CA TRP A 34 13.29 9.66 -22.15
C TRP A 34 13.03 9.98 -20.67
N LEU A 35 13.14 11.26 -20.29
CA LEU A 35 12.82 11.71 -18.94
C LEU A 35 11.35 11.49 -18.59
N GLN A 36 10.44 11.78 -19.53
CA GLN A 36 9.00 11.55 -19.37
C GLN A 36 8.67 10.06 -19.22
N ILE A 37 9.29 9.19 -20.02
CA ILE A 37 9.12 7.74 -19.93
C ILE A 37 9.61 7.24 -18.55
N LEU A 38 10.78 7.70 -18.09
CA LEU A 38 11.31 7.34 -16.78
C LEU A 38 10.39 7.82 -15.65
N GLY A 39 9.90 9.06 -15.74
CA GLY A 39 8.97 9.63 -14.77
C GLY A 39 7.62 8.89 -14.73
N ALA A 40 7.08 8.55 -15.90
CA ALA A 40 5.87 7.74 -16.01
C ALA A 40 6.06 6.35 -15.41
N LEU A 41 7.20 5.71 -15.66
CA LEU A 41 7.51 4.39 -15.11
C LEU A 41 7.59 4.43 -13.57
N LEU A 42 8.27 5.42 -13.00
CA LEU A 42 8.33 5.61 -11.54
C LEU A 42 6.95 5.87 -10.94
N LEU A 43 6.12 6.67 -11.59
CA LEU A 43 4.76 6.95 -11.14
C LEU A 43 3.90 5.69 -11.15
N THR A 44 3.99 4.89 -12.22
CA THR A 44 3.28 3.61 -12.33
C THR A 44 3.68 2.66 -11.19
N VAL A 45 4.98 2.56 -10.90
CA VAL A 45 5.49 1.74 -9.78
C VAL A 45 4.97 2.24 -8.44
N ALA A 46 4.98 3.56 -8.21
CA ALA A 46 4.45 4.14 -6.98
C ALA A 46 2.96 3.83 -6.80
N VAL A 47 2.15 3.94 -7.85
CA VAL A 47 0.72 3.60 -7.82
C VAL A 47 0.52 2.11 -7.49
N ILE A 48 1.29 1.22 -8.11
CA ILE A 48 1.21 -0.23 -7.82
C ILE A 48 1.56 -0.51 -6.36
N LEU A 49 2.60 0.12 -5.81
CA LEU A 49 2.99 -0.05 -4.41
C LEU A 49 1.90 0.44 -3.45
N ILE A 50 1.23 1.56 -3.76
CA ILE A 50 0.11 2.07 -2.96
C ILE A 50 -1.05 1.06 -2.97
N ILE A 51 -1.42 0.54 -4.14
CA ILE A 51 -2.48 -0.46 -4.27
C ILE A 51 -2.12 -1.73 -3.50
N ALA A 52 -0.88 -2.22 -3.63
CA ALA A 52 -0.41 -3.39 -2.92
C ALA A 52 -0.44 -3.21 -1.40
N ALA A 53 -0.05 -2.02 -0.91
CA ALA A 53 -0.13 -1.68 0.52
C ALA A 53 -1.57 -1.65 1.03
N LEU A 54 -2.49 -1.06 0.27
CA LEU A 54 -3.93 -1.05 0.61
C LEU A 54 -4.50 -2.47 0.67
N MET A 55 -4.15 -3.29 -0.32
CA MET A 55 -4.62 -4.67 -0.39
C MET A 55 -4.06 -5.52 0.76
N ALA A 56 -2.79 -5.33 1.12
CA ALA A 56 -2.18 -6.00 2.26
C ALA A 56 -2.85 -5.61 3.59
N HIS A 57 -3.15 -4.33 3.79
CA HIS A 57 -3.84 -3.84 4.98
C HIS A 57 -5.26 -4.39 5.11
N PHE A 58 -6.03 -4.35 4.02
CA PHE A 58 -7.38 -4.92 3.97
C PHE A 58 -7.35 -6.44 4.23
N TRP A 59 -6.39 -7.15 3.63
CA TRP A 59 -6.23 -8.58 3.79
C TRP A 59 -5.93 -8.98 5.24
N GLN A 60 -5.11 -8.19 5.94
CA GLN A 60 -4.80 -8.44 7.36
C GLN A 60 -6.06 -8.38 8.23
N ARG A 61 -6.97 -7.43 7.98
CA ARG A 61 -8.26 -7.36 8.67
C ARG A 61 -9.15 -8.53 8.38
N VAL A 62 -9.34 -8.86 7.11
CA VAL A 62 -10.17 -10.00 6.70
C VAL A 62 -9.64 -11.27 7.35
N ARG A 63 -8.32 -11.47 7.36
CA ARG A 63 -7.69 -12.62 8.00
C ARG A 63 -7.93 -12.65 9.51
N LEU A 64 -7.86 -11.52 10.20
CA LEU A 64 -8.17 -11.43 11.64
C LEU A 64 -9.64 -11.72 11.91
N ASN A 65 -10.56 -11.17 11.13
CA ASN A 65 -11.99 -11.42 11.28
C ASN A 65 -12.33 -12.91 11.07
N ILE A 66 -11.75 -13.54 10.05
CA ILE A 66 -11.89 -15.00 9.82
C ILE A 66 -11.37 -15.79 11.03
N ARG A 67 -10.24 -15.40 11.62
CA ARG A 67 -9.68 -16.05 12.82
C ARG A 67 -10.59 -15.90 14.02
N LEU A 68 -11.14 -14.70 14.26
CA LEU A 68 -12.09 -14.44 15.35
C LEU A 68 -13.36 -15.27 15.19
N LYS A 69 -13.97 -15.29 13.99
CA LYS A 69 -15.15 -16.12 13.70
C LYS A 69 -14.88 -17.61 13.88
N LYS A 70 -13.70 -18.07 13.46
CA LYS A 70 -13.30 -19.47 13.68
C LYS A 70 -13.15 -19.77 15.17
N ALA A 71 -12.53 -18.86 15.93
CA ALA A 71 -12.36 -18.99 17.37
C ALA A 71 -13.71 -19.02 18.10
N GLN A 72 -14.64 -18.12 17.78
CA GLN A 72 -16.00 -18.15 18.33
C GLN A 72 -16.72 -19.47 18.06
N LYS A 73 -16.64 -19.99 16.82
CA LYS A 73 -17.23 -21.30 16.48
C LYS A 73 -16.58 -22.44 17.27
N GLN A 74 -15.27 -22.42 17.43
CA GLN A 74 -14.53 -23.42 18.21
C GLN A 74 -14.87 -23.33 19.70
N LEU A 75 -15.06 -22.12 20.23
CA LEU A 75 -15.48 -21.89 21.61
C LEU A 75 -16.77 -22.64 21.94
N LYS A 76 -17.69 -22.75 20.97
CA LYS A 76 -18.96 -23.46 21.16
C LYS A 76 -18.80 -24.96 21.42
N GLN A 77 -17.69 -25.54 20.95
CA GLN A 77 -17.38 -26.96 21.00
C GLN A 77 -16.35 -27.32 22.07
N ILE A 78 -15.67 -26.33 22.66
CA ILE A 78 -14.65 -26.55 23.68
C ILE A 78 -15.31 -26.94 25.00
N SER A 79 -14.92 -28.11 25.52
CA SER A 79 -15.32 -28.62 26.84
C SER A 79 -14.19 -28.52 27.87
N GLN A 80 -12.94 -28.37 27.45
CA GLN A 80 -11.77 -28.37 28.32
C GLN A 80 -11.29 -26.95 28.67
N VAL A 81 -10.90 -26.74 29.93
CA VAL A 81 -10.39 -25.47 30.45
C VAL A 81 -9.02 -25.09 29.85
N SER A 82 -8.19 -26.08 29.51
CA SER A 82 -6.89 -25.88 28.83
C SER A 82 -7.05 -25.19 27.48
N ASP A 83 -8.07 -25.56 26.71
CA ASP A 83 -8.35 -25.00 25.38
C ASP A 83 -8.94 -23.58 25.48
N LEU A 84 -9.70 -23.28 26.54
CA LEU A 84 -10.15 -21.92 26.84
C LEU A 84 -8.96 -20.99 27.09
N ARG A 85 -8.01 -21.42 27.93
CA ARG A 85 -6.80 -20.63 28.22
C ARG A 85 -5.95 -20.40 26.96
N ARG A 86 -5.81 -21.43 26.11
CA ARG A 86 -5.11 -21.30 24.82
C ARG A 86 -5.78 -20.26 23.92
N THR A 87 -7.12 -20.28 23.85
CA THR A 87 -7.90 -19.34 23.04
C THR A 87 -7.79 -17.91 23.60
N ALA A 88 -7.77 -17.74 24.92
CA ALA A 88 -7.51 -16.44 25.57
C ALA A 88 -6.12 -15.89 25.20
N THR A 89 -5.05 -16.70 25.32
CA THR A 89 -3.70 -16.26 24.92
C THR A 89 -3.61 -15.92 23.42
N GLN A 90 -4.31 -16.67 22.57
CA GLN A 90 -4.38 -16.36 21.13
C GLN A 90 -5.09 -15.03 20.86
N SER A 91 -6.16 -14.74 21.60
CA SER A 91 -6.87 -13.47 21.49
C SER A 91 -5.97 -12.27 21.81
N TYR A 92 -5.11 -12.39 22.83
CA TYR A 92 -4.08 -11.40 23.15
C TYR A 92 -3.06 -11.23 22.00
N GLN A 93 -2.61 -12.33 21.40
CA GLN A 93 -1.69 -12.25 20.25
C GLN A 93 -2.35 -11.55 19.05
N TRP A 94 -3.62 -11.83 18.78
CA TRP A 94 -4.36 -11.16 17.70
C TRP A 94 -4.56 -9.68 17.98
N PHE A 95 -4.81 -9.32 19.23
CA PHE A 95 -4.90 -7.94 19.69
C PHE A 95 -3.58 -7.18 19.48
N GLN A 96 -2.45 -7.78 19.87
CA GLN A 96 -1.12 -7.21 19.60
C GLN A 96 -0.85 -6.99 18.10
N VAL A 97 -1.29 -7.93 17.24
CA VAL A 97 -1.21 -7.75 15.78
C VAL A 97 -2.10 -6.60 15.32
N ALA A 98 -3.33 -6.48 15.85
CA ALA A 98 -4.25 -5.41 15.51
C ALA A 98 -3.72 -4.02 15.92
N LEU A 99 -3.03 -3.92 17.06
CA LEU A 99 -2.36 -2.68 17.49
C LEU A 99 -1.20 -2.29 16.57
N LYS A 100 -0.31 -3.24 16.27
CA LYS A 100 0.84 -2.99 15.38
C LYS A 100 0.42 -2.51 13.99
N GLN A 101 -0.75 -2.94 13.52
CA GLN A 101 -1.29 -2.62 12.21
C GLN A 101 -2.29 -1.44 12.24
N ALA A 102 -2.41 -0.76 13.39
CA ALA A 102 -3.33 0.37 13.60
C ALA A 102 -4.77 0.06 13.13
N LEU A 103 -5.25 -1.16 13.42
CA LEU A 103 -6.55 -1.64 12.96
C LEU A 103 -7.71 -1.24 13.87
N LEU A 104 -7.43 -0.72 15.06
CA LEU A 104 -8.43 -0.36 16.08
C LEU A 104 -8.41 1.15 16.30
N THR A 105 -9.57 1.74 16.61
CA THR A 105 -9.62 3.11 17.11
C THR A 105 -8.95 3.19 18.49
N GLU A 106 -8.54 4.39 18.90
CA GLU A 106 -7.95 4.61 20.24
C GLU A 106 -8.93 4.25 21.37
N HIS A 107 -10.23 4.50 21.16
CA HIS A 107 -11.27 4.16 22.13
C HIS A 107 -11.48 2.64 22.24
N ASP A 108 -11.59 1.94 21.10
CA ASP A 108 -11.77 0.49 21.08
C ASP A 108 -10.51 -0.24 21.58
N HIS A 109 -9.33 0.32 21.29
CA HIS A 109 -8.06 -0.14 21.83
C HIS A 109 -8.10 -0.19 23.36
N MET A 110 -8.39 0.93 24.03
CA MET A 110 -8.40 0.99 25.49
C MET A 110 -9.45 0.03 26.09
N ARG A 111 -10.65 -0.01 25.51
CA ARG A 111 -11.73 -0.90 25.98
C ARG A 111 -11.34 -2.38 25.86
N LEU A 112 -10.82 -2.80 24.70
CA LEU A 112 -10.41 -4.18 24.46
C LEU A 112 -9.18 -4.56 25.30
N GLN A 113 -8.25 -3.63 25.50
CA GLN A 113 -7.07 -3.87 26.32
C GLN A 113 -7.46 -4.28 27.74
N ILE A 114 -8.35 -3.51 28.37
CA ILE A 114 -8.81 -3.79 29.74
C ILE A 114 -9.45 -5.19 29.82
N LYS A 115 -10.35 -5.51 28.88
CA LYS A 115 -11.04 -6.81 28.86
C LYS A 115 -10.09 -7.98 28.62
N ILE A 116 -9.16 -7.85 27.67
CA ILE A 116 -8.20 -8.90 27.34
C ILE A 116 -7.18 -9.08 28.46
N ASP A 117 -6.71 -7.99 29.07
CA ASP A 117 -5.75 -8.08 30.17
C ASP A 117 -6.38 -8.74 31.40
N GLN A 118 -7.64 -8.39 31.70
CA GLN A 118 -8.41 -9.06 32.75
C GLN A 118 -8.61 -10.55 32.45
N ALA A 119 -8.87 -10.94 31.21
CA ALA A 119 -9.01 -12.34 30.84
C ALA A 119 -7.68 -13.12 30.83
N CYS A 120 -6.58 -12.51 30.38
CA CYS A 120 -5.32 -13.24 30.18
C CYS A 120 -4.42 -13.27 31.42
N PHE A 121 -4.50 -12.26 32.29
CA PHE A 121 -3.59 -12.08 33.43
C PHE A 121 -4.27 -12.16 34.80
N SER A 122 -5.60 -12.27 34.86
CA SER A 122 -6.28 -12.58 36.12
C SER A 122 -5.92 -13.98 36.62
N LYS A 123 -5.94 -14.14 37.95
CA LYS A 123 -5.77 -15.44 38.62
C LYS A 123 -7.03 -16.31 38.51
N GLU A 124 -8.17 -15.72 38.18
CA GLU A 124 -9.43 -16.44 38.05
C GLU A 124 -9.56 -17.14 36.69
N PRO A 125 -10.13 -18.36 36.64
CA PRO A 125 -10.38 -19.04 35.38
C PRO A 125 -11.43 -18.27 34.57
N VAL A 126 -11.07 -17.93 33.33
CA VAL A 126 -11.97 -17.22 32.40
C VAL A 126 -13.12 -18.13 31.98
N SER A 127 -14.35 -17.65 32.15
CA SER A 127 -15.53 -18.36 31.67
C SER A 127 -15.61 -18.29 30.14
N ARG A 128 -16.29 -19.28 29.55
CA ARG A 128 -16.55 -19.32 28.12
C ARG A 128 -17.33 -18.09 27.64
N GLU A 129 -18.30 -17.62 28.43
CA GLU A 129 -19.14 -16.48 28.09
C GLU A 129 -18.33 -15.18 28.03
N THR A 130 -17.43 -14.96 29.00
CA THR A 130 -16.55 -13.79 29.01
C THR A 130 -15.65 -13.77 27.77
N LEU A 131 -15.14 -14.93 27.36
CA LEU A 131 -14.28 -15.02 26.17
C LEU A 131 -15.08 -14.85 24.87
N GLU A 132 -16.34 -15.31 24.81
CA GLU A 132 -17.23 -15.07 23.67
C GLU A 132 -17.56 -13.58 23.52
N ASP A 133 -17.85 -12.89 24.64
CA ASP A 133 -18.08 -11.44 24.66
C ASP A 133 -16.87 -10.65 24.16
N ILE A 134 -15.66 -11.01 24.62
CA ILE A 134 -14.41 -10.36 24.17
C ILE A 134 -14.21 -10.55 22.66
N LEU A 135 -14.41 -11.76 22.14
CA LEU A 135 -14.23 -12.04 20.72
C LEU A 135 -15.27 -11.29 19.86
N SER A 136 -16.51 -11.18 20.34
CA SER A 136 -17.58 -10.42 19.69
C SER A 136 -17.29 -8.92 19.67
N ASP A 137 -16.88 -8.36 20.82
CA ASP A 137 -16.46 -6.95 20.91
C ASP A 137 -15.27 -6.65 19.99
N PHE A 138 -14.31 -7.58 19.89
CA PHE A 138 -13.16 -7.43 19.02
C PHE A 138 -13.57 -7.47 17.54
N GLU A 139 -14.48 -8.35 17.15
CA GLU A 139 -15.03 -8.36 15.79
C GLU A 139 -15.73 -7.03 15.46
N ASN A 140 -16.55 -6.52 16.38
CA ASN A 140 -17.26 -5.26 16.19
C ASN A 140 -16.29 -4.07 16.04
N ALA A 141 -15.26 -4.00 16.87
CA ALA A 141 -14.24 -2.95 16.77
C ALA A 141 -13.50 -2.98 15.42
N LEU A 142 -13.21 -4.18 14.89
CA LEU A 142 -12.58 -4.34 13.57
C LEU A 142 -13.50 -3.95 12.41
N MET A 143 -14.81 -4.10 12.55
CA MET A 143 -15.81 -3.69 11.55
C MET A 143 -16.02 -2.17 11.53
N VAL A 144 -16.10 -1.52 12.69
CA VAL A 144 -16.38 -0.07 12.82
C VAL A 144 -15.21 0.77 12.31
N THR A 145 -13.98 0.32 12.55
CA THR A 145 -12.78 1.11 12.26
C THR A 145 -12.42 1.11 10.76
N GLN A 146 -13.31 1.25 9.78
CA GLN A 146 -12.86 1.23 8.36
C GLN A 146 -11.84 2.35 8.08
N PRO A 147 -10.61 2.04 7.65
CA PRO A 147 -9.61 3.07 7.41
C PRO A 147 -10.04 3.90 6.20
N THR A 148 -10.20 5.21 6.41
CA THR A 148 -10.27 6.17 5.32
C THR A 148 -8.89 6.28 4.67
N LEU A 149 -8.84 6.37 3.34
CA LEU A 149 -7.61 6.44 2.53
C LEU A 149 -6.54 7.42 3.09
N ASN A 150 -6.98 8.49 3.75
CA ASN A 150 -6.13 9.52 4.35
C ASN A 150 -5.16 9.00 5.43
N THR A 151 -5.58 8.09 6.30
CA THR A 151 -4.71 7.62 7.39
C THR A 151 -3.61 6.71 6.84
N MET A 152 -3.93 5.89 5.84
CA MET A 152 -2.97 5.05 5.11
C MET A 152 -1.98 5.88 4.32
N LEU A 153 -2.46 6.91 3.60
CA LEU A 153 -1.58 7.81 2.85
C LEU A 153 -0.58 8.48 3.77
N LYS A 154 -1.03 8.96 4.93
CA LYS A 154 -0.16 9.56 5.94
C LYS A 154 0.89 8.56 6.45
N GLN A 155 0.49 7.32 6.71
CA GLN A 155 1.40 6.29 7.22
C GLN A 155 2.44 5.88 6.18
N VAL A 156 2.03 5.62 4.94
CA VAL A 156 2.95 5.33 3.81
C VAL A 156 3.88 6.52 3.56
N PHE A 157 3.36 7.74 3.61
CA PHE A 157 4.16 8.95 3.43
C PHE A 157 5.20 9.12 4.53
N THR A 158 4.83 8.90 5.79
CA THR A 158 5.79 8.96 6.92
C THR A 158 6.86 7.86 6.85
N GLN A 159 6.48 6.64 6.44
CA GLN A 159 7.44 5.55 6.23
C GLN A 159 8.36 5.83 5.04
N GLY A 160 7.82 6.32 3.93
CA GLY A 160 8.60 6.74 2.76
C GLY A 160 9.57 7.86 3.10
N LEU A 161 9.14 8.88 3.84
CA LEU A 161 10.01 9.97 4.32
C LEU A 161 11.13 9.45 5.22
N ASN A 162 10.86 8.48 6.10
CA ASN A 162 11.90 7.92 6.96
C ASN A 162 12.93 7.10 6.18
N LEU A 163 12.52 6.34 5.16
CA LEU A 163 13.44 5.64 4.26
C LEU A 163 14.30 6.61 3.44
N ILE A 164 13.70 7.68 2.93
CA ILE A 164 14.43 8.74 2.22
C ILE A 164 15.44 9.41 3.17
N LYS A 165 15.04 9.75 4.39
CA LYS A 165 15.96 10.29 5.41
C LYS A 165 17.11 9.33 5.72
N GLN A 166 16.83 8.04 5.83
CA GLN A 166 17.87 7.03 6.04
C GLN A 166 18.83 6.94 4.85
N LEU A 167 18.32 6.88 3.62
CA LEU A 167 19.14 6.90 2.40
C LEU A 167 20.01 8.16 2.31
N PHE A 168 19.45 9.35 2.58
CA PHE A 168 20.21 10.59 2.63
C PHE A 168 21.26 10.60 3.75
N SER A 169 20.96 10.01 4.91
CA SER A 169 21.92 9.91 6.01
C SER A 169 23.10 8.98 5.69
N VAL A 170 22.85 7.93 4.89
CA VAL A 170 23.89 7.01 4.41
C VAL A 170 24.75 7.69 3.34
N LEU A 171 24.12 8.34 2.35
CA LEU A 171 24.81 9.13 1.30
C LEU A 171 25.64 10.29 1.88
N LYS A 172 25.20 10.91 2.97
CA LYS A 172 25.95 11.98 3.65
C LYS A 172 27.17 11.46 4.43
N ARG A 173 27.19 10.17 4.81
CA ARG A 173 28.35 9.52 5.46
C ARG A 173 29.41 9.03 4.47
N GLU A 174 29.08 8.86 3.19
CA GLU A 174 30.00 8.41 2.14
C GLU A 174 30.74 9.53 1.40
N LYS A 175 30.47 10.81 1.68
CA LYS A 175 31.28 11.91 1.17
C LYS A 175 32.42 12.22 2.16
N PRO A 176 33.69 11.89 1.84
CA PRO A 176 34.85 12.41 2.56
C PRO A 176 35.02 13.92 2.35
#